data_AF-A0A7S4E2N1-F1
#
_entry.id   AF-A0A7S4E2N1-F1
#
_cell.length_a   1.000
_cell.length_b   1.000
_cell.length_c   1.000
_cell.angle_alpha   90.00
_cell.angle_beta   90.00
_cell.angle_gamma   90.00
#
_symmetry.space_group_name_H-M   'P 1'
#
loop_
_entity.id
_entity.type
_entity.pdbx_description
1 polymer ?
#
loop_
_entity_poly.entity_id
_entity_poly.type
_entity_poly.pdbx_seq_one_letter_code
_entity_poly.pdbx_strand_id
1 'polypeptide(L)'
;MNLDLAPYAGPPQFALDAFGEVVIAGLRPKIPELLKKYYDVRPENADVALANAISRDARDPGAANVIGSGAKLPPQRSLNEDFGIYEGPILVPQGSRDAVTGPERAVQRADDLEKLR
;
A
#
# COMPACT_ATOMS: atom_id res chain seq x y z
N MET A 1 16.06 22.13 -18.91
CA MET A 1 15.88 22.02 -17.45
C MET A 1 16.87 20.96 -16.99
N ASN A 2 17.94 21.34 -16.28
CA ASN A 2 18.84 20.34 -15.69
C ASN A 2 18.11 19.74 -14.49
N LEU A 3 17.56 18.54 -14.66
CA LEU A 3 17.07 17.74 -13.55
C LEU A 3 18.32 17.28 -12.78
N ASP A 4 18.54 17.86 -11.62
CA ASP A 4 19.56 17.41 -10.69
C ASP A 4 19.17 15.98 -10.26
N LEU A 5 19.88 14.98 -10.78
CA LEU A 5 19.61 13.54 -10.59
C LEU A 5 20.15 13.01 -9.26
N ALA A 6 20.47 13.89 -8.29
CA ALA A 6 20.90 13.48 -6.98
C ALA A 6 19.87 12.50 -6.39
N PRO A 7 20.28 11.28 -5.97
CA PRO A 7 19.36 10.31 -5.39
C PRO A 7 18.61 10.93 -4.22
N TYR A 8 17.30 10.73 -4.17
CA TYR A 8 16.49 11.22 -3.06
C TYR A 8 17.02 10.67 -1.73
N ALA A 9 17.46 11.57 -0.86
CA ALA A 9 17.91 11.24 0.48
C ALA A 9 16.68 11.17 1.40
N GLY A 10 16.09 9.98 1.51
CA GLY A 10 15.02 9.72 2.47
C GLY A 10 15.48 9.85 3.93
N PRO A 11 14.57 9.67 4.90
CA PRO A 11 14.91 9.70 6.32
C PRO A 11 16.02 8.70 6.68
N PRO A 12 16.79 8.94 7.76
CA PRO A 12 17.84 8.01 8.20
C PRO A 12 17.31 6.58 8.40
N GLN A 13 18.10 5.58 7.99
CA GLN A 13 17.67 4.17 8.01
C GLN A 13 17.17 3.71 9.39
N PHE A 14 17.86 4.11 10.47
CA PHE A 14 17.47 3.74 11.84
C PHE A 14 16.06 4.25 12.22
N ALA A 15 15.64 5.41 11.70
CA ALA A 15 14.33 5.97 11.97
C ALA A 15 13.24 5.18 11.24
N LEU A 16 13.53 4.75 10.01
CA LEU A 16 12.65 3.88 9.22
C LEU A 16 12.51 2.50 9.86
N ASP A 17 13.60 1.95 10.38
CA ASP A 17 13.61 0.66 11.07
C ASP A 17 12.77 0.73 12.34
N ALA A 18 13.02 1.74 13.19
CA ALA A 18 12.25 1.95 14.41
C ALA A 18 10.75 2.13 14.12
N PHE A 19 10.41 2.90 13.09
CA PHE A 19 9.02 3.06 12.67
C PHE A 19 8.39 1.74 12.22
N GLY A 20 9.08 0.98 11.35
CA GLY A 20 8.60 -0.31 10.86
C GLY A 20 8.38 -1.32 11.98
N GLU A 21 9.33 -1.40 12.93
CA GLU A 21 9.22 -2.26 14.11
C GLU A 21 8.02 -1.88 15.00
N VAL A 22 7.79 -0.58 15.23
CA VAL A 22 6.64 -0.09 16.01
C VAL A 22 5.32 -0.47 15.34
N VAL A 23 5.22 -0.30 14.02
CA VAL A 23 4.02 -0.66 13.25
C VAL A 23 3.77 -2.16 13.33
N ILE A 24 4.79 -2.98 13.09
CA ILE A 24 4.69 -4.45 13.18
C ILE A 24 4.28 -4.88 14.59
N ALA A 25 4.92 -4.34 15.63
CA ALA A 25 4.60 -4.65 17.02
C ALA A 25 3.14 -4.31 17.37
N GLY A 26 2.60 -3.20 16.85
CA GLY A 26 1.22 -2.79 17.05
C GLY A 26 0.18 -3.61 16.27
N LEU A 27 0.53 -4.08 15.07
CA LEU A 27 -0.37 -4.85 14.20
C LEU A 27 -0.36 -6.35 14.50
N ARG A 28 0.78 -6.93 14.88
CA ARG A 28 0.92 -8.38 15.09
C ARG A 28 -0.12 -8.99 16.04
N PRO A 29 -0.40 -8.42 17.23
CA PRO A 29 -1.41 -9.02 18.12
C PRO A 29 -2.84 -8.94 17.54
N LYS A 30 -3.09 -8.04 16.58
CA LYS A 30 -4.40 -7.83 15.95
C LYS A 30 -4.65 -8.71 14.74
N ILE A 31 -3.65 -9.48 14.27
CA ILE A 31 -3.76 -10.34 13.07
C ILE A 31 -5.03 -11.20 13.08
N PRO A 32 -5.39 -11.95 14.15
CA PRO A 32 -6.58 -12.80 14.13
C PRO A 32 -7.89 -12.02 13.96
N GLU A 33 -7.99 -10.83 14.56
CA GLU A 33 -9.16 -9.97 14.44
C GLU A 33 -9.25 -9.33 13.04
N LEU A 34 -8.12 -8.86 12.52
CA LEU A 34 -8.04 -8.29 11.17
C LEU A 34 -8.37 -9.33 10.10
N LEU A 35 -7.93 -10.57 10.25
CA LEU A 35 -8.28 -11.65 9.32
C LEU A 35 -9.80 -11.89 9.28
N LYS A 36 -10.48 -11.91 10.43
CA LYS A 36 -11.95 -12.02 10.47
C LYS A 36 -12.64 -10.86 9.75
N LYS A 37 -12.09 -9.66 9.87
CA LYS A 37 -12.60 -8.46 9.18
C LYS A 37 -12.41 -8.55 7.67
N TYR A 38 -11.24 -8.96 7.20
CA TYR A 38 -10.89 -8.92 5.77
C TYR A 38 -11.32 -10.17 4.97
N TYR A 39 -11.52 -11.30 5.65
CA TYR A 39 -12.02 -12.53 5.05
C TYR A 39 -13.51 -12.76 5.36
N ASP A 40 -14.30 -11.70 5.52
CA ASP A 40 -15.74 -11.76 5.82
C ASP A 40 -16.53 -12.61 4.80
N VAL A 41 -16.12 -12.60 3.53
CA VAL A 41 -16.76 -13.36 2.44
C VAL A 41 -16.43 -14.85 2.47
N ARG A 42 -15.19 -15.18 2.85
CA ARG A 42 -14.63 -16.54 2.84
C ARG A 42 -13.85 -16.77 4.14
N PRO A 43 -14.52 -16.83 5.29
CA PRO A 43 -13.87 -16.91 6.60
C PRO A 43 -13.05 -18.19 6.77
N GLU A 44 -13.36 -19.24 6.01
CA GLU A 44 -12.57 -20.48 5.95
C GLU A 44 -11.12 -20.27 5.48
N ASN A 45 -10.85 -19.21 4.72
CA ASN A 45 -9.49 -18.84 4.31
C ASN A 45 -8.70 -18.17 5.43
N ALA A 46 -9.36 -17.61 6.45
CA ALA A 46 -8.75 -17.01 7.63
C ALA A 46 -8.45 -18.07 8.70
N ASP A 47 -7.79 -19.14 8.31
CA ASP A 47 -7.47 -20.24 9.21
C ASP A 47 -6.30 -19.91 10.16
N VAL A 48 -6.10 -20.79 11.14
CA VAL A 48 -5.02 -20.66 12.13
C VAL A 48 -3.65 -20.76 11.47
N ALA A 49 -3.51 -21.52 10.37
CA ALA A 49 -2.26 -21.68 9.65
C ALA A 49 -1.83 -20.36 9.00
N LEU A 50 -2.76 -19.63 8.37
CA LEU A 50 -2.55 -18.32 7.78
C LEU A 50 -2.19 -17.29 8.85
N ALA A 51 -2.92 -17.25 9.97
CA ALA A 51 -2.60 -16.33 11.07
C ALA A 51 -1.19 -16.55 11.63
N ASN A 52 -0.76 -17.81 11.76
CA ASN A 52 0.57 -18.18 12.21
C ASN A 52 1.65 -17.84 11.16
N ALA A 53 1.36 -18.08 9.87
CA ALA A 53 2.27 -17.73 8.78
C ALA A 53 2.53 -16.21 8.75
N ILE A 54 1.47 -15.39 8.77
CA ILE A 54 1.61 -13.92 8.81
C ILE A 54 2.38 -13.47 10.06
N SER A 55 2.08 -14.08 11.22
CA SER A 55 2.77 -13.73 12.48
C SER A 55 4.25 -14.10 12.47
N ARG A 56 4.64 -15.18 11.78
CA ARG A 56 6.03 -15.56 11.54
C ARG A 56 6.70 -14.60 10.58
N ASP A 57 6.09 -14.36 9.42
CA ASP A 57 6.66 -13.56 8.32
C ASP A 57 6.86 -12.10 8.75
N ALA A 58 5.99 -11.60 9.64
CA ALA A 58 6.17 -10.29 10.28
C ALA A 58 7.46 -10.18 11.11
N ARG A 59 8.16 -11.27 11.41
CA ARG A 59 9.47 -11.30 12.10
C ARG A 59 10.63 -11.57 11.15
N ASP A 60 10.37 -11.75 9.87
CA ASP A 60 11.43 -12.02 8.91
C ASP A 60 12.39 -10.82 8.82
N PRO A 61 13.70 -11.07 8.66
CA PRO A 61 14.65 -10.00 8.42
C PRO A 61 14.20 -9.19 7.19
N GLY A 62 13.98 -7.89 7.36
CA GLY A 62 13.48 -7.03 6.28
C GLY A 62 12.03 -6.58 6.42
N ALA A 63 11.20 -7.23 7.25
CA ALA A 63 9.78 -6.91 7.37
C ALA A 63 9.54 -5.43 7.76
N ALA A 64 10.29 -4.93 8.76
CA ALA A 64 10.24 -3.52 9.15
C ALA A 64 10.73 -2.59 8.04
N ASN A 65 11.73 -3.01 7.26
CA ASN A 65 12.28 -2.22 6.16
C ASN A 65 11.27 -2.06 5.00
N VAL A 66 10.41 -3.05 4.76
CA VAL A 66 9.31 -2.94 3.77
C VAL A 66 8.36 -1.81 4.16
N ILE A 67 7.96 -1.74 5.43
CA ILE A 67 7.09 -0.67 5.95
C ILE A 67 7.77 0.71 5.81
N GLY A 68 9.07 0.79 6.12
CA GLY A 68 9.86 2.02 5.99
C GLY A 68 10.22 2.41 4.55
N SER A 69 10.07 1.52 3.57
CA SER A 69 10.54 1.73 2.19
C SER A 69 9.77 2.83 1.44
N GLY A 70 8.51 3.08 1.79
CA GLY A 70 7.70 4.14 1.16
C GLY A 70 8.29 5.54 1.34
N ALA A 71 9.04 5.77 2.43
CA ALA A 71 9.72 7.03 2.69
C ALA A 71 11.04 7.20 1.92
N LYS A 72 11.46 6.19 1.14
CA LYS A 72 12.62 6.26 0.24
C LYS A 72 12.23 6.64 -1.20
N LEU A 73 10.95 6.80 -1.48
CA LEU A 73 10.49 7.24 -2.78
C LEU A 73 10.63 8.77 -2.92
N PRO A 74 10.96 9.28 -4.12
CA PRO A 74 10.95 10.72 -4.37
C PRO A 74 9.56 11.30 -4.12
N PRO A 75 9.43 12.63 -3.96
CA PRO A 75 8.14 13.28 -3.87
C PRO A 75 7.21 12.83 -5.00
N GLN A 76 5.95 12.55 -4.65
CA GLN A 76 4.92 12.16 -5.60
C GLN A 76 4.84 13.19 -6.75
N ARG A 77 4.88 12.70 -7.98
CA ARG A 77 4.63 13.53 -9.17
C ARG A 77 3.14 13.76 -9.30
N SER A 78 2.76 14.89 -9.90
CA SER A 78 1.33 15.14 -10.15
C SER A 78 0.83 14.21 -11.24
N LEU A 79 -0.39 13.69 -11.06
CA LEU A 79 -1.01 12.75 -11.99
C LEU A 79 -1.07 13.29 -13.44
N ASN A 80 -1.19 14.61 -13.59
CA ASN A 80 -1.24 15.29 -14.88
C ASN A 80 0.10 15.21 -15.64
N GLU A 81 1.23 15.18 -14.93
CA GLU A 81 2.54 14.97 -15.56
C GLU A 81 2.68 13.56 -16.14
N ASP A 82 2.08 12.57 -15.49
CA ASP A 82 2.12 11.18 -15.94
C ASP A 82 1.12 10.93 -17.10
N PHE A 83 -0.07 11.56 -17.05
CA PHE A 83 -1.05 11.50 -18.15
C PHE A 83 -0.66 12.28 -19.41
N GLY A 84 0.20 13.29 -19.31
CA GLY A 84 0.75 13.97 -20.48
C GLY A 84 1.58 13.07 -21.40
N ILE A 85 1.94 11.86 -20.96
CA ILE A 85 2.74 10.88 -21.73
C ILE A 85 1.91 9.64 -22.10
N TYR A 86 0.90 9.29 -21.30
CA TYR A 86 0.09 8.08 -21.50
C TYR A 86 -1.20 8.37 -22.29
N GLU A 87 -1.24 7.91 -23.54
CA GLU A 87 -2.40 8.10 -24.43
C GLU A 87 -3.35 6.88 -24.50
N GLY A 88 -3.08 5.84 -23.70
CA GLY A 88 -3.85 4.58 -23.71
C GLY A 88 -5.16 4.64 -22.92
N PRO A 89 -6.01 3.60 -23.03
CA PRO A 89 -7.24 3.49 -22.25
C PRO A 89 -6.95 3.27 -20.77
N ILE A 90 -7.70 3.97 -19.90
CA ILE A 90 -7.55 3.87 -18.44
C ILE A 90 -8.42 2.73 -17.91
N LEU A 91 -7.80 1.84 -17.12
CA LEU A 91 -8.49 0.79 -16.37
C LEU A 91 -8.41 1.09 -14.87
N VAL A 92 -9.56 1.21 -14.21
CA VAL A 92 -9.65 1.40 -12.76
C VAL A 92 -10.18 0.12 -12.09
N PRO A 93 -9.31 -0.79 -11.61
CA PRO A 93 -9.76 -1.96 -10.88
C PRO A 93 -10.27 -1.54 -9.49
N GLN A 94 -11.44 -2.05 -9.09
CA GLN A 94 -12.03 -1.81 -7.78
C GLN A 94 -12.66 -3.09 -7.24
N GLY A 95 -12.40 -3.37 -5.95
CA GLY A 95 -13.04 -4.49 -5.26
C GLY A 95 -14.53 -4.23 -5.03
N SER A 96 -15.38 -5.21 -5.35
CA SER A 96 -16.84 -5.11 -5.13
C SER A 96 -17.24 -4.96 -3.66
N ARG A 97 -16.33 -5.24 -2.72
CA ARG A 97 -16.47 -5.05 -1.27
C ARG A 97 -15.31 -4.26 -0.66
N ASP A 98 -14.71 -3.34 -1.41
CA ASP A 98 -13.62 -2.53 -0.87
C ASP A 98 -14.12 -1.68 0.32
N ALA A 99 -13.74 -2.09 1.52
CA ALA A 99 -14.10 -1.43 2.76
C ALA A 99 -13.31 -0.12 3.02
N VAL A 100 -12.28 0.18 2.21
CA VAL A 100 -11.46 1.39 2.36
C VAL A 100 -12.08 2.52 1.56
N THR A 101 -12.38 2.28 0.28
CA THR A 101 -12.82 3.35 -0.62
C THR A 101 -14.19 3.16 -1.24
N GLY A 102 -14.81 1.99 -1.11
CA GLY A 102 -16.16 1.71 -1.59
C GLY A 102 -16.20 1.32 -3.08
N PRO A 103 -17.04 0.34 -3.48
CA PRO A 103 -17.14 -0.09 -4.87
C PRO A 103 -17.67 1.00 -5.82
N GLU A 104 -18.46 1.94 -5.30
CA GLU A 104 -19.07 3.04 -6.06
C GLU A 104 -18.05 4.06 -6.59
N ARG A 105 -16.86 4.14 -5.98
CA ARG A 105 -15.84 5.12 -6.37
C ARG A 105 -15.09 4.75 -7.65
N ALA A 106 -15.25 3.54 -8.17
CA ALA A 106 -14.59 3.11 -9.41
C ALA A 106 -14.97 4.01 -10.59
N VAL A 107 -16.26 4.27 -10.76
CA VAL A 107 -16.80 5.09 -11.85
C VAL A 107 -16.32 6.53 -11.71
N GLN A 108 -16.46 7.12 -10.51
CA GLN A 108 -16.00 8.47 -10.25
C GLN A 108 -14.50 8.63 -10.53
N ARG A 109 -13.66 7.67 -10.11
CA ARG A 109 -12.22 7.68 -10.41
C ARG A 109 -11.95 7.59 -11.90
N ALA A 110 -12.65 6.73 -12.63
CA ALA A 110 -12.48 6.64 -14.08
C ALA A 110 -12.80 7.99 -14.74
N ASP A 111 -13.91 8.62 -14.36
CA ASP A 111 -14.32 9.93 -14.89
C ASP A 111 -13.32 11.05 -14.52
N ASP A 112 -12.80 11.03 -13.30
CA ASP A 112 -11.82 12.02 -12.86
C ASP A 112 -10.49 11.88 -13.61
N LEU A 113 -10.03 10.65 -13.82
CA LEU A 113 -8.80 10.39 -14.58
C LEU A 113 -8.94 10.75 -16.06
N GLU A 114 -10.11 10.50 -16.67
CA GLU A 114 -10.39 10.90 -18.06
C GLU A 114 -10.39 12.43 -18.23
N LYS A 115 -10.84 13.19 -17.23
CA LYS A 115 -10.80 14.67 -17.25
C LYS A 115 -9.41 15.27 -17.02
N LEU A 116 -8.51 14.52 -16.38
CA LEU A 116 -7.14 14.96 -16.07
C LEU A 116 -6.16 14.67 -17.22
N ARG A 117 -6.58 13.88 -18.21
CA ARG A 117 -5.90 13.71 -19.49
C ARG A 117 -6.01 14.97 -20.36
#